data_AF-A0A9Q1E0M6-F1
#
_entry.id   AF-A0A9Q1E0M6-F1
#
_cell.length_a   1.000
_cell.length_b   1.000
_cell.length_c   1.000
_cell.angle_alpha   90.00
_cell.angle_beta   90.00
_cell.angle_gamma   90.00
#
_symmetry.space_group_name_H-M   'P 1'
#
loop_
_entity.id
_entity.type
_entity.pdbx_description
1 polymer ?
#
loop_
_entity_poly.entity_id
_entity_poly.type
_entity_poly.pdbx_seq_one_letter_code
_entity_poly.pdbx_strand_id
1 'polypeptide(L)'
;MSQVYNKLEGVSCSNSFLEDLKEKISSLKDYNHEEKIYIGFFGKTGAGKSSLINAIVEESQLLPSGSMHACTSVFVHVQANTESSKYKADIEFISAEDWKSELHFLQDSLKNENDQQNTMAEKDDEIAEMAREKITAIYGEEGLKKDYSELVGAREVPVILGTGTKTLTFDTAKELSEGIGCYIRSDKKSEQQFWPLVKRVTISLPKSPALLEGIVLVDLPGAGDVSKYRSDMWKEVMSVLQALIVY
;
A
#
# COMPACT_ATOMS: atom_id res chain seq x y z
N MET A 1 -2.46 -4.07 30.13
CA MET A 1 -1.34 -4.64 30.90
C MET A 1 -0.85 -3.74 32.04
N SER A 2 -0.70 -2.41 31.86
CA SER A 2 -0.22 -1.47 32.89
C SER A 2 -1.00 -1.47 34.21
N GLN A 3 -2.33 -1.62 34.17
CA GLN A 3 -3.18 -1.62 35.37
C GLN A 3 -2.99 -2.85 36.29
N VAL A 4 -2.59 -4.01 35.74
CA VAL A 4 -2.36 -5.24 36.51
C VAL A 4 -1.01 -5.16 37.22
N TYR A 5 0.01 -4.66 36.53
CA TYR A 5 1.35 -4.48 37.09
C TYR A 5 1.37 -3.54 38.31
N ASN A 6 0.71 -2.38 38.20
CA ASN A 6 0.65 -1.39 39.29
C ASN A 6 -0.04 -1.94 40.54
N LYS A 7 -0.94 -2.91 40.41
CA LYS A 7 -1.57 -3.59 41.55
C LYS A 7 -0.65 -4.62 42.22
N LEU A 8 0.34 -5.14 41.50
CA LEU A 8 1.28 -6.15 41.99
C LEU A 8 2.51 -5.54 42.68
N GLU A 9 2.90 -4.31 42.35
CA GLU A 9 3.98 -3.58 43.05
C GLU A 9 3.69 -3.36 44.55
N GLY A 10 2.42 -3.21 44.92
CA GLY A 10 1.99 -3.04 46.31
C GLY A 10 1.94 -4.32 47.15
N VAL A 11 2.21 -5.49 46.55
CA VAL A 11 2.10 -6.78 47.24
C VAL A 11 3.48 -7.25 47.72
N SER A 12 3.76 -7.02 49.01
CA SER A 12 4.96 -7.49 49.69
C SER A 12 4.73 -8.86 50.34
N CYS A 13 4.76 -9.93 49.54
CA CYS A 13 4.78 -11.29 50.04
C CYS A 13 5.95 -12.05 49.41
N SER A 14 6.84 -12.59 50.24
CA SER A 14 8.01 -13.39 49.85
C SER A 14 7.61 -14.83 49.48
N ASN A 15 6.74 -14.97 48.47
CA ASN A 15 6.32 -16.26 47.94
C ASN A 15 6.92 -16.41 46.54
N SER A 16 7.63 -17.51 46.28
CA SER A 16 8.27 -17.77 44.98
C SER A 16 7.29 -17.69 43.81
N PHE A 17 6.02 -18.05 44.03
CA PHE A 17 4.97 -17.93 43.01
C PHE A 17 4.67 -16.48 42.60
N LEU A 18 4.71 -15.53 43.56
CA LEU A 18 4.46 -14.11 43.28
C LEU A 18 5.63 -13.48 42.54
N GLU A 19 6.85 -13.87 42.87
CA GLU A 19 8.05 -13.42 42.14
C GLU A 19 8.07 -13.98 40.71
N ASP A 20 7.75 -15.27 40.51
CA ASP A 20 7.58 -15.87 39.18
C ASP A 20 6.49 -15.14 38.36
N LEU A 21 5.37 -14.77 38.99
CA LEU A 21 4.29 -14.03 38.33
C LEU A 21 4.72 -12.60 37.95
N LYS A 22 5.41 -11.89 38.85
CA LYS A 22 5.96 -10.55 38.58
C LYS A 22 6.99 -10.59 37.46
N GLU A 23 7.86 -11.60 37.45
CA GLU A 23 8.88 -11.79 36.41
C GLU A 23 8.21 -12.05 35.05
N LYS A 24 7.23 -12.96 34.98
CA LYS A 24 6.46 -13.21 33.75
C LYS A 24 5.70 -11.98 33.26
N ILE A 25 5.01 -11.24 34.13
CA ILE A 25 4.28 -10.02 33.73
C ILE A 25 5.26 -8.91 33.33
N SER A 26 6.45 -8.83 33.94
CA SER A 26 7.51 -7.91 33.53
C SER A 26 8.08 -8.27 32.17
N SER A 27 8.34 -9.56 31.89
CA SER A 27 8.72 -10.01 30.55
C SER A 27 7.64 -9.74 29.50
N LEU A 28 6.38 -9.62 29.94
CA LEU A 28 5.27 -9.25 29.07
C LEU A 28 5.12 -7.72 28.89
N LYS A 29 5.84 -6.88 29.64
CA LYS A 29 5.91 -5.43 29.37
C LYS A 29 6.73 -5.12 28.12
N ASP A 30 7.79 -5.90 27.92
CA ASP A 30 8.66 -5.80 26.75
C ASP A 30 8.10 -6.61 25.56
N TYR A 31 7.07 -7.42 25.79
CA TYR A 31 6.27 -7.99 24.71
C TYR A 31 5.56 -6.85 24.01
N ASN A 32 6.10 -6.52 22.85
CA ASN A 32 5.52 -5.50 22.01
C ASN A 32 4.14 -5.98 21.57
N HIS A 33 3.08 -5.29 22.01
CA HIS A 33 1.70 -5.51 21.55
C HIS A 33 1.52 -5.12 20.06
N GLU A 34 2.61 -4.94 19.32
CA GLU A 34 2.68 -4.51 17.92
C GLU A 34 2.28 -5.60 16.90
N GLU A 35 1.90 -6.80 17.33
CA GLU A 35 1.24 -7.74 16.41
C GLU A 35 -0.10 -7.17 15.98
N LYS A 36 -0.06 -6.41 14.89
CA LYS A 36 -1.25 -5.90 14.23
C LYS A 36 -1.93 -7.02 13.47
N ILE A 37 -3.25 -7.03 13.55
CA ILE A 37 -4.10 -7.90 12.75
C ILE A 37 -4.38 -7.19 11.42
N TYR A 38 -3.94 -7.76 10.32
CA TYR A 38 -4.17 -7.30 8.96
C TYR A 38 -5.44 -7.93 8.38
N ILE A 39 -6.39 -7.09 7.99
CA ILE A 39 -7.64 -7.50 7.33
C ILE A 39 -7.62 -6.94 5.91
N GLY A 40 -7.52 -7.82 4.92
CA GLY A 40 -7.49 -7.45 3.51
C GLY A 40 -8.89 -7.36 2.89
N PHE A 41 -9.07 -6.39 2.00
CA PHE A 41 -10.28 -6.21 1.21
C PHE A 41 -9.93 -6.43 -0.26
N PHE A 42 -10.43 -7.52 -0.83
CA PHE A 42 -10.24 -7.90 -2.22
C PHE A 42 -11.56 -7.93 -2.98
N GLY A 43 -11.51 -7.73 -4.29
CA GLY A 43 -12.68 -7.73 -5.14
C GLY A 43 -12.51 -6.83 -6.34
N LYS A 44 -13.46 -6.91 -7.28
CA LYS A 44 -13.39 -6.14 -8.53
C LYS A 44 -13.31 -4.64 -8.28
N THR A 45 -12.73 -3.92 -9.23
CA THR A 45 -12.83 -2.46 -9.29
C THR A 45 -14.29 -2.02 -9.24
N GLY A 46 -14.59 -0.96 -8.48
CA GLY A 46 -15.95 -0.45 -8.32
C GLY A 46 -16.84 -1.24 -7.36
N ALA A 47 -16.38 -2.35 -6.78
CA ALA A 47 -17.16 -3.15 -5.83
C ALA A 47 -17.37 -2.49 -4.44
N GLY A 48 -16.80 -1.31 -4.21
CA GLY A 48 -17.01 -0.52 -2.99
C GLY A 48 -16.03 -0.78 -1.85
N LYS A 49 -14.89 -1.44 -2.10
CA LYS A 49 -13.85 -1.75 -1.09
C LYS A 49 -13.35 -0.51 -0.34
N SER A 50 -12.83 0.46 -1.07
CA SER A 50 -12.31 1.72 -0.51
C SER A 50 -13.43 2.53 0.18
N SER A 51 -14.65 2.48 -0.36
CA SER A 51 -15.83 3.09 0.27
C SER A 51 -16.18 2.45 1.61
N LEU A 52 -16.07 1.11 1.73
CA LEU A 52 -16.28 0.42 2.98
C LEU A 52 -15.18 0.77 3.99
N ILE A 53 -13.92 0.79 3.59
CA ILE A 53 -12.82 1.18 4.49
C ILE A 53 -13.07 2.58 5.03
N ASN A 54 -13.40 3.55 4.17
CA ASN A 54 -13.77 4.91 4.57
C ASN A 54 -14.92 4.93 5.59
N ALA A 55 -15.93 4.08 5.41
CA ALA A 55 -17.06 3.96 6.34
C ALA A 55 -16.64 3.35 7.70
N ILE A 56 -15.79 2.32 7.69
CA ILE A 56 -15.28 1.66 8.92
C ILE A 56 -14.47 2.64 9.76
N VAL A 57 -13.65 3.49 9.13
CA VAL A 57 -12.80 4.45 9.83
C VAL A 57 -13.47 5.80 10.08
N GLU A 58 -14.75 5.93 9.70
CA GLU A 58 -15.54 7.17 9.82
C GLU A 58 -14.95 8.38 9.07
N GLU A 59 -14.17 8.13 8.02
CA GLU A 59 -13.49 9.13 7.20
C GLU A 59 -13.90 9.00 5.72
N SER A 60 -15.01 9.63 5.37
CA SER A 60 -15.63 9.50 4.03
C SER A 60 -14.74 9.92 2.84
N GLN A 61 -13.71 10.72 3.08
CA GLN A 61 -12.83 11.29 2.06
C GLN A 61 -11.40 10.75 2.11
N LEU A 62 -11.14 9.67 2.85
CA LEU A 62 -9.79 9.15 3.03
C LEU A 62 -9.24 8.48 1.77
N LEU A 63 -9.81 7.33 1.41
CA LEU A 63 -9.46 6.62 0.19
C LEU A 63 -10.35 7.11 -0.97
N PRO A 64 -9.81 7.17 -2.19
CA PRO A 64 -10.60 7.53 -3.35
C PRO A 64 -11.66 6.47 -3.65
N SER A 65 -12.92 6.89 -3.76
CA SER A 65 -14.06 6.04 -4.12
C SER A 65 -14.77 6.59 -5.35
N GLY A 66 -14.40 6.11 -6.54
CA GLY A 66 -15.00 6.48 -7.83
C GLY A 66 -15.58 5.27 -8.57
N SER A 67 -16.51 5.50 -9.51
CA SER A 67 -17.37 4.47 -10.09
C SER A 67 -16.97 3.93 -11.48
N MET A 68 -15.93 4.47 -12.13
CA MET A 68 -15.69 4.17 -13.56
C MET A 68 -14.35 3.49 -13.91
N HIS A 69 -13.30 3.61 -13.08
CA HIS A 69 -11.98 2.99 -13.34
C HIS A 69 -11.34 2.48 -12.05
N ALA A 70 -10.23 1.73 -12.13
CA ALA A 70 -9.50 1.26 -10.96
C ALA A 70 -8.95 2.45 -10.18
N CYS A 71 -9.64 2.86 -9.12
CA CYS A 71 -9.26 4.03 -8.33
C CYS A 71 -8.03 3.77 -7.44
N THR A 72 -7.69 2.51 -7.14
CA THR A 72 -6.54 2.15 -6.30
C THR A 72 -5.71 1.07 -6.99
N SER A 73 -4.48 1.42 -7.37
CA SER A 73 -3.53 0.55 -8.09
C SER A 73 -2.36 0.11 -7.20
N VAL A 74 -2.42 0.39 -5.89
CA VAL A 74 -1.34 0.17 -4.92
C VAL A 74 -1.93 -0.40 -3.63
N PHE A 75 -1.18 -1.21 -2.90
CA PHE A 75 -1.58 -1.67 -1.56
C PHE A 75 -1.66 -0.48 -0.60
N VAL A 76 -2.83 -0.24 -0.01
CA VAL A 76 -3.01 0.83 0.97
C VAL A 76 -3.33 0.24 2.33
N HIS A 77 -2.44 0.47 3.29
CA HIS A 77 -2.64 0.12 4.69
C HIS A 77 -3.26 1.31 5.40
N VAL A 78 -4.33 1.08 6.16
CA VAL A 78 -4.97 2.09 7.00
C VAL A 78 -4.91 1.63 8.44
N GLN A 79 -4.31 2.45 9.29
CA GLN A 79 -4.04 2.13 10.70
C GLN A 79 -4.24 3.34 11.61
N ALA A 80 -4.33 3.09 12.91
CA ALA A 80 -4.32 4.14 13.93
C ALA A 80 -2.94 4.84 13.99
N ASN A 81 -2.95 6.15 14.21
CA ASN A 81 -1.78 6.93 14.60
C ASN A 81 -1.81 7.13 16.11
N THR A 82 -0.92 6.44 16.82
CA THR A 82 -0.83 6.52 18.28
C THR A 82 0.12 7.62 18.77
N GLU A 83 0.86 8.25 17.86
CA GLU A 83 1.99 9.14 18.20
C GLU A 83 1.75 10.60 17.81
N SER A 84 0.81 10.88 16.91
CA SER A 84 0.59 12.23 16.38
C SER A 84 -0.88 12.51 16.10
N SER A 85 -1.26 13.78 16.29
CA SER A 85 -2.60 14.30 16.02
C SER A 85 -2.83 14.67 14.55
N LYS A 86 -1.87 14.40 13.66
CA LYS A 86 -1.98 14.63 12.20
C LYS A 86 -2.22 13.33 11.43
N TYR A 87 -2.83 13.47 10.26
CA TYR A 87 -2.86 12.39 9.27
C TYR A 87 -1.46 12.23 8.70
N LYS A 88 -0.98 10.99 8.63
CA LYS A 88 0.34 10.66 8.06
C LYS A 88 0.17 9.66 6.93
N ALA A 89 0.92 9.85 5.85
CA ALA A 89 1.09 8.86 4.79
C ALA A 89 2.57 8.55 4.60
N ASP A 90 2.94 7.29 4.79
CA ASP A 90 4.28 6.78 4.45
C ASP A 90 4.18 6.05 3.10
N ILE A 91 4.83 6.59 2.08
CA ILE A 91 4.84 6.08 0.71
C ILE A 91 6.16 5.33 0.51
N GLU A 92 6.08 4.02 0.43
CA GLU A 92 7.22 3.14 0.18
C GLU A 92 7.34 2.89 -1.32
N PHE A 93 8.50 3.22 -1.89
CA PHE A 93 8.79 2.97 -3.30
C PHE A 93 9.40 1.58 -3.51
N ILE A 94 9.26 1.06 -4.73
CA ILE A 94 9.95 -0.15 -5.15
C ILE A 94 11.47 0.10 -5.24
N SER A 95 12.29 -0.96 -5.24
CA SER A 95 13.72 -0.78 -5.44
C SER A 95 14.05 -0.38 -6.89
N ALA A 96 15.22 0.21 -7.12
CA ALA A 96 15.68 0.52 -8.47
C ALA A 96 15.84 -0.75 -9.33
N GLU A 97 16.22 -1.87 -8.71
CA GLU A 97 16.36 -3.18 -9.33
C GLU A 97 15.00 -3.77 -9.71
N ASP A 98 13.99 -3.64 -8.84
CA ASP A 98 12.63 -4.07 -9.13
C ASP A 98 12.04 -3.25 -10.28
N TRP A 99 12.27 -1.93 -10.30
CA TRP A 99 11.80 -1.09 -11.41
C TRP A 99 12.47 -1.42 -12.74
N LYS A 100 13.77 -1.68 -12.74
CA LYS A 100 14.50 -2.15 -13.94
C LYS A 100 13.92 -3.45 -14.47
N SER A 101 13.63 -4.40 -13.59
CA SER A 101 13.04 -5.69 -13.95
C SER A 101 11.62 -5.52 -14.49
N GLU A 102 10.82 -4.66 -13.86
CA GLU A 102 9.49 -4.29 -14.32
C GLU A 102 9.54 -3.64 -15.71
N LEU A 103 10.41 -2.64 -15.93
CA LEU A 103 10.56 -1.96 -17.20
C LEU A 103 10.88 -2.89 -18.36
N HIS A 104 11.76 -3.88 -18.14
CA HIS A 104 12.02 -4.91 -19.14
C HIS A 104 10.74 -5.65 -19.53
N PHE A 105 9.96 -6.10 -18.54
CA PHE A 105 8.69 -6.75 -18.79
C PHE A 105 7.71 -5.85 -19.55
N LEU A 106 7.54 -4.58 -19.14
CA LEU A 106 6.63 -3.64 -19.81
C LEU A 106 7.01 -3.40 -21.28
N GLN A 107 8.31 -3.27 -21.58
CA GLN A 107 8.76 -3.08 -22.96
C GLN A 107 8.58 -4.32 -23.83
N ASP A 108 8.81 -5.52 -23.27
CA ASP A 108 8.59 -6.76 -24.01
C ASP A 108 7.09 -6.97 -24.29
N SER A 109 6.22 -6.62 -23.35
CA SER A 109 4.76 -6.60 -23.55
C SER A 109 4.32 -5.72 -24.71
N LEU A 110 4.90 -4.51 -24.85
CA LEU A 110 4.58 -3.59 -25.94
C LEU A 110 5.16 -4.02 -27.31
N LYS A 111 6.28 -4.74 -27.34
CA LYS A 111 6.84 -5.26 -28.60
C LYS A 111 6.01 -6.41 -29.16
N ASN A 112 5.54 -7.30 -28.28
CA ASN A 112 4.74 -8.45 -28.67
C ASN A 112 3.39 -8.03 -29.31
N GLU A 113 2.82 -6.90 -28.90
CA GLU A 113 1.63 -6.29 -29.53
C GLU A 113 1.87 -5.91 -31.01
N ASN A 114 3.07 -5.38 -31.33
CA ASN A 114 3.41 -4.92 -32.68
C ASN A 114 3.75 -6.06 -33.65
N ASP A 115 4.28 -7.17 -33.14
CA ASP A 115 4.67 -8.34 -33.96
C ASP A 115 3.49 -9.28 -34.26
N GLN A 116 2.38 -9.20 -33.51
CA GLN A 116 1.21 -10.08 -33.62
C GLN A 116 0.01 -9.46 -34.35
N GLN A 117 0.23 -8.89 -35.55
CA GLN A 117 -0.88 -8.58 -36.47
C GLN A 117 -1.69 -9.80 -36.93
N ASN A 118 -1.34 -11.02 -36.52
CA ASN A 118 -2.12 -12.23 -36.77
C ASN A 118 -2.15 -13.11 -35.51
N THR A 119 -3.36 -13.38 -35.01
CA THR A 119 -3.76 -14.22 -33.85
C THR A 119 -3.67 -13.60 -32.46
N MET A 120 -4.72 -12.88 -32.02
CA MET A 120 -4.85 -12.31 -30.67
C MET A 120 -5.63 -13.22 -29.72
N ALA A 121 -5.09 -13.47 -28.52
CA ALA A 121 -5.86 -13.87 -27.35
C ALA A 121 -6.13 -12.62 -26.51
N GLU A 122 -7.37 -12.37 -26.08
CA GLU A 122 -7.82 -11.16 -25.35
C GLU A 122 -6.94 -10.73 -24.14
N LYS A 123 -6.16 -11.65 -23.58
CA LYS A 123 -5.25 -11.40 -22.45
C LYS A 123 -3.98 -10.64 -22.80
N ASP A 124 -3.49 -10.78 -24.04
CA ASP A 124 -2.25 -10.11 -24.46
C ASP A 124 -2.48 -8.60 -24.62
N ASP A 125 -3.70 -8.20 -25.00
CA ASP A 125 -4.14 -6.81 -25.07
C ASP A 125 -4.20 -6.12 -23.72
N GLU A 126 -4.77 -6.79 -22.69
CA GLU A 126 -4.84 -6.24 -21.34
C GLU A 126 -3.45 -5.98 -20.75
N ILE A 127 -2.48 -6.84 -21.07
CA ILE A 127 -1.09 -6.70 -20.61
C ILE A 127 -0.39 -5.53 -21.33
N ALA A 128 -0.59 -5.39 -22.64
CA ALA A 128 -0.03 -4.29 -23.42
C ALA A 128 -0.60 -2.93 -22.98
N GLU A 129 -1.91 -2.84 -22.76
CA GLU A 129 -2.56 -1.64 -22.24
C GLU A 129 -2.03 -1.27 -20.85
N MET A 130 -1.89 -2.24 -19.93
CA MET A 130 -1.28 -2.00 -18.62
C MET A 130 0.17 -1.49 -18.73
N ALA A 131 0.94 -2.04 -19.66
CA ALA A 131 2.31 -1.59 -19.91
C ALA A 131 2.36 -0.16 -20.44
N ARG A 132 1.48 0.18 -21.38
CA ARG A 132 1.30 1.52 -21.94
C ARG A 132 0.93 2.52 -20.84
N GLU A 133 -0.04 2.19 -19.99
CA GLU A 133 -0.45 3.02 -18.85
C GLU A 133 0.70 3.31 -17.89
N LYS A 134 1.46 2.28 -17.47
CA LYS A 134 2.59 2.45 -16.53
C LYS A 134 3.72 3.29 -17.12
N ILE A 135 4.09 3.07 -18.38
CA ILE A 135 5.16 3.84 -19.02
C ILE A 135 4.73 5.30 -19.18
N THR A 136 3.51 5.54 -19.68
CA THR A 136 2.97 6.89 -19.84
C THR A 136 2.85 7.62 -18.49
N ALA A 137 2.47 6.93 -17.41
CA ALA A 137 2.37 7.52 -16.08
C ALA A 137 3.70 8.10 -15.58
N ILE A 138 4.83 7.41 -15.82
CA ILE A 138 6.15 7.82 -15.33
C ILE A 138 6.89 8.73 -16.31
N TYR A 139 6.79 8.44 -17.62
CA TYR A 139 7.63 9.06 -18.65
C TYR A 139 6.86 9.92 -19.65
N GLY A 140 5.54 9.99 -19.51
CA GLY A 140 4.64 10.62 -20.48
C GLY A 140 4.55 9.82 -21.79
N GLU A 141 3.74 10.32 -22.72
CA GLU A 141 3.53 9.70 -24.05
C GLU A 141 4.84 9.51 -24.83
N GLU A 142 5.80 10.41 -24.65
CA GLU A 142 7.12 10.31 -25.28
C GLU A 142 7.96 9.14 -24.72
N GLY A 143 7.62 8.63 -23.53
CA GLY A 143 8.22 7.42 -22.98
C GLY A 143 7.98 6.17 -23.81
N LEU A 144 6.83 6.08 -24.50
CA LEU A 144 6.48 4.93 -25.34
C LEU A 144 7.39 4.78 -26.56
N LYS A 145 8.12 5.83 -26.94
CA LYS A 145 9.05 5.84 -28.07
C LYS A 145 10.51 5.57 -27.67
N LYS A 146 10.78 5.49 -26.36
CA LYS A 146 12.13 5.36 -25.81
C LYS A 146 12.52 3.91 -25.57
N ASP A 147 13.80 3.62 -25.72
CA ASP A 147 14.34 2.31 -25.38
C ASP A 147 14.60 2.14 -23.87
N TYR A 148 14.93 0.91 -23.47
CA TYR A 148 15.17 0.57 -22.06
C TYR A 148 16.21 1.49 -21.40
N SER A 149 17.31 1.75 -22.12
CA SER A 149 18.44 2.52 -21.61
C SER A 149 18.08 3.97 -21.38
N GLU A 150 17.26 4.55 -22.26
CA GLU A 150 16.74 5.90 -22.14
C GLU A 150 15.75 6.05 -20.98
N LEU A 151 14.89 5.04 -20.77
CA LEU A 151 13.90 5.04 -19.66
C LEU A 151 14.57 4.88 -18.29
N VAL A 152 15.53 3.96 -18.16
CA VAL A 152 16.27 3.76 -16.91
C VAL A 152 17.17 4.97 -16.58
N GLY A 153 17.71 5.63 -17.61
CA GLY A 153 18.57 6.81 -17.46
C GLY A 153 17.83 8.11 -17.13
N ALA A 154 16.49 8.11 -17.11
CA ALA A 154 15.70 9.30 -16.81
C ALA A 154 15.97 9.78 -15.37
N ARG A 155 16.59 10.96 -15.24
CA ARG A 155 17.18 11.46 -13.98
C ARG A 155 16.24 11.48 -12.78
N GLU A 156 14.94 11.64 -13.00
CA GLU A 156 13.95 11.79 -11.93
C GLU A 156 13.65 10.46 -11.22
N VAL A 157 13.61 9.34 -11.96
CA VAL A 157 13.20 8.05 -11.41
C VAL A 157 14.21 7.52 -10.37
N PRO A 158 15.53 7.46 -10.64
CA PRO A 158 16.50 7.02 -9.64
C PRO A 158 16.52 7.90 -8.39
N VAL A 159 16.23 9.20 -8.52
CA VAL A 159 16.16 10.12 -7.38
C VAL A 159 14.96 9.77 -6.50
N ILE A 160 13.78 9.52 -7.09
CA ILE A 160 12.57 9.13 -6.37
C ILE A 160 12.80 7.79 -5.67
N LEU A 161 13.25 6.76 -6.40
CA LEU A 161 13.46 5.43 -5.83
C LEU A 161 14.57 5.42 -4.77
N GLY A 162 15.60 6.27 -4.93
CA GLY A 162 16.67 6.44 -3.96
C GLY A 162 16.23 7.02 -2.61
N THR A 163 15.03 7.62 -2.51
CA THR A 163 14.47 8.05 -1.22
C THR A 163 14.03 6.88 -0.34
N GLY A 164 13.69 5.72 -0.94
CA GLY A 164 13.12 4.56 -0.26
C GLY A 164 11.69 4.81 0.22
N THR A 165 11.53 5.68 1.22
CA THR A 165 10.23 6.02 1.81
C THR A 165 10.05 7.54 1.89
N LYS A 166 8.90 8.03 1.43
CA LYS A 166 8.48 9.43 1.55
C LYS A 166 7.34 9.56 2.54
N THR A 167 7.55 10.34 3.61
CA THR A 167 6.52 10.65 4.60
C THR A 167 5.87 12.00 4.30
N LEU A 168 4.54 12.01 4.29
CA LEU A 168 3.71 13.20 4.18
C LEU A 168 2.80 13.33 5.41
N THR A 169 2.54 14.56 5.84
CA THR A 169 1.60 14.83 6.95
C THR A 169 0.62 15.91 6.56
N PHE A 170 -0.62 15.77 7.03
CA PHE A 170 -1.74 16.63 6.66
C PHE A 170 -2.64 16.88 7.87
N ASP A 171 -3.39 17.98 7.81
CA ASP A 171 -4.30 18.37 8.90
C ASP A 171 -5.70 17.75 8.71
N THR A 172 -6.06 17.37 7.48
CA THR A 172 -7.36 16.74 7.18
C THR A 172 -7.23 15.48 6.30
N ALA A 173 -8.21 14.57 6.39
CA ALA A 173 -8.29 13.38 5.53
C ALA A 173 -8.36 13.75 4.04
N LYS A 174 -9.06 14.84 3.70
CA LYS A 174 -9.20 15.34 2.33
C LYS A 174 -7.85 15.76 1.74
N GLU A 175 -7.08 16.57 2.48
CA GLU A 175 -5.74 17.00 2.07
C GLU A 175 -4.82 15.79 1.87
N LEU A 176 -4.90 14.81 2.78
CA LEU A 176 -4.16 13.56 2.62
C LEU A 176 -4.54 12.85 1.32
N SER A 177 -5.85 12.64 1.08
CA SER A 177 -6.35 11.95 -0.12
C SER A 177 -5.93 12.64 -1.42
N GLU A 178 -5.96 13.97 -1.44
CA GLU A 178 -5.49 14.78 -2.55
C GLU A 178 -3.98 14.64 -2.75
N GLY A 179 -3.21 14.74 -1.65
CA GLY A 179 -1.75 14.69 -1.65
C GLY A 179 -1.16 13.32 -1.98
N ILE A 180 -1.82 12.22 -1.59
CA ILE A 180 -1.37 10.86 -1.97
C ILE A 180 -1.89 10.42 -3.33
N GLY A 181 -2.78 11.19 -3.94
CA GLY A 181 -3.55 10.75 -5.09
C GLY A 181 -2.71 10.33 -6.32
N CYS A 182 -1.57 10.97 -6.56
CA CYS A 182 -0.65 10.60 -7.65
C CYS A 182 0.12 9.30 -7.37
N TYR A 183 0.18 8.86 -6.10
CA TYR A 183 0.88 7.65 -5.66
C TYR A 183 -0.01 6.41 -5.66
N ILE A 184 -1.34 6.57 -5.63
CA ILE A 184 -2.26 5.42 -5.50
C ILE A 184 -3.22 5.24 -6.67
N ARG A 185 -3.49 6.28 -7.47
CA ARG A 185 -4.50 6.21 -8.55
C ARG A 185 -3.88 6.28 -9.94
N SER A 186 -4.39 5.46 -10.87
CA SER A 186 -4.09 5.56 -12.30
C SER A 186 -5.06 6.48 -13.08
N ASP A 187 -6.20 6.84 -12.48
CA ASP A 187 -7.31 7.54 -13.16
C ASP A 187 -7.18 9.07 -13.25
N LYS A 188 -6.20 9.69 -12.57
CA LYS A 188 -6.06 11.15 -12.57
C LYS A 188 -5.28 11.64 -13.79
N LYS A 189 -5.86 12.56 -14.57
CA LYS A 189 -5.12 13.40 -15.53
C LYS A 189 -4.23 14.45 -14.85
N SER A 190 -3.52 14.10 -13.78
CA SER A 190 -2.45 14.94 -13.25
C SER A 190 -1.23 14.80 -14.14
N GLU A 191 -0.46 15.87 -14.30
CA GLU A 191 0.73 15.89 -15.17
C GLU A 191 1.82 14.89 -14.71
N GLN A 192 1.79 14.45 -13.45
CA GLN A 192 2.70 13.45 -12.91
C GLN A 192 1.94 12.39 -12.10
N GLN A 193 2.18 11.12 -12.42
CA GLN A 193 1.70 9.96 -11.69
C GLN A 193 2.89 9.12 -11.24
N PHE A 194 2.84 8.58 -10.02
CA PHE A 194 3.95 7.82 -9.43
C PHE A 194 3.53 6.42 -8.97
N TRP A 195 2.25 6.07 -9.04
CA TRP A 195 1.72 4.76 -8.62
C TRP A 195 2.44 3.53 -9.20
N PRO A 196 3.06 3.55 -10.41
CA PRO A 196 3.86 2.42 -10.88
C PRO A 196 5.12 2.17 -10.03
N LEU A 197 5.69 3.22 -9.44
CA LEU A 197 6.90 3.16 -8.62
C LEU A 197 6.62 2.85 -7.14
N VAL A 198 5.35 2.82 -6.73
CA VAL A 198 4.98 2.68 -5.33
C VAL A 198 4.75 1.21 -4.99
N LYS A 199 5.44 0.73 -3.96
CA LYS A 199 5.22 -0.58 -3.35
C LYS A 199 3.95 -0.55 -2.49
N ARG A 200 3.88 0.39 -1.55
CA ARG A 200 2.81 0.46 -0.56
C ARG A 200 2.63 1.88 -0.03
N VAL A 201 1.40 2.23 0.34
CA VAL A 201 1.11 3.44 1.12
C VAL A 201 0.53 3.05 2.47
N THR A 202 1.13 3.55 3.55
CA THR A 202 0.61 3.37 4.91
C THR A 202 0.04 4.69 5.43
N ILE A 203 -1.28 4.72 5.60
CA ILE A 203 -2.03 5.84 6.14
C ILE A 203 -2.23 5.63 7.64
N SER A 204 -1.77 6.58 8.45
CA SER A 204 -1.98 6.59 9.91
C SER A 204 -2.93 7.71 10.30
N LEU A 205 -4.04 7.36 10.97
CA LEU A 205 -5.14 8.26 11.32
C LEU A 205 -5.03 8.79 12.76
N PRO A 206 -5.09 10.11 12.99
CA PRO A 206 -4.85 10.72 14.31
C PRO A 206 -5.95 10.51 15.36
N LYS A 207 -7.17 10.18 14.91
CA LYS A 207 -8.35 9.99 15.76
C LYS A 207 -9.16 8.80 15.25
N SER A 208 -8.49 7.66 15.04
CA SER A 208 -9.20 6.46 14.58
C SER A 208 -10.14 5.93 15.68
N PRO A 209 -11.24 5.26 15.31
CA PRO A 209 -12.02 4.46 16.25
C PRO A 209 -11.10 3.49 17.00
N ALA A 210 -11.45 3.13 18.24
CA ALA A 210 -10.73 2.13 19.04
C ALA A 210 -10.55 0.79 18.30
N LEU A 211 -11.39 0.53 17.27
CA LEU A 211 -11.29 -0.61 16.38
C LEU A 211 -9.93 -0.72 15.67
N LEU A 212 -9.24 0.38 15.37
CA LEU A 212 -7.93 0.34 14.72
C LEU A 212 -6.76 0.20 15.71
N GLU A 213 -7.01 0.14 17.03
CA GLU A 213 -5.99 -0.19 18.02
C GLU A 213 -5.60 -1.67 17.86
N GLY A 214 -4.52 -1.91 17.10
CA GLY A 214 -4.03 -3.25 16.78
C GLY A 214 -4.62 -3.87 15.50
N ILE A 215 -5.38 -3.12 14.70
CA ILE A 215 -5.88 -3.59 13.39
C ILE A 215 -5.33 -2.70 12.26
N VAL A 216 -4.94 -3.32 11.16
CA VAL A 216 -4.62 -2.68 9.88
C VAL A 216 -5.61 -3.14 8.83
N LEU A 217 -6.33 -2.20 8.24
CA LEU A 217 -7.18 -2.47 7.08
C LEU A 217 -6.32 -2.34 5.83
N VAL A 218 -6.39 -3.32 4.93
CA VAL A 218 -5.59 -3.36 3.70
C VAL A 218 -6.52 -3.28 2.50
N ASP A 219 -6.50 -2.14 1.79
CA ASP A 219 -7.13 -2.02 0.48
C ASP A 219 -6.21 -2.66 -0.57
N LEU A 220 -6.69 -3.74 -1.18
CA LEU A 220 -5.92 -4.50 -2.16
C LEU A 220 -6.28 -4.01 -3.57
N PRO A 221 -5.29 -3.80 -4.45
CA PRO A 221 -5.56 -3.47 -5.85
C PRO A 221 -6.37 -4.59 -6.53
N GLY A 222 -6.99 -4.31 -7.68
CA GLY A 222 -7.64 -5.36 -8.47
C GLY A 222 -6.62 -6.37 -9.04
N ALA A 223 -7.08 -7.56 -9.43
CA ALA A 223 -6.24 -8.62 -10.01
C ALA A 223 -5.75 -8.37 -11.45
N GLY A 224 -5.88 -7.14 -11.97
CA GLY A 224 -5.56 -6.81 -13.37
C GLY A 224 -4.08 -6.53 -13.66
N ASP A 225 -3.23 -6.44 -12.63
CA ASP A 225 -1.79 -6.22 -12.82
C ASP A 225 -1.04 -7.56 -12.83
N VAL A 226 -0.52 -7.94 -13.99
CA VAL A 226 0.06 -9.27 -14.27
C VAL A 226 1.59 -9.31 -14.10
N SER A 227 2.19 -8.21 -13.66
CA SER A 227 3.65 -8.15 -13.49
C SER A 227 4.15 -9.12 -12.41
N LYS A 228 5.34 -9.68 -12.64
CA LYS A 228 5.99 -10.62 -11.69
C LYS A 228 6.20 -9.96 -10.32
N TYR A 229 6.66 -8.71 -10.32
CA TYR A 229 6.88 -7.95 -9.09
C TYR A 229 5.57 -7.81 -8.29
N ARG A 230 4.46 -7.45 -8.94
CA ARG A 230 3.17 -7.32 -8.26
C ARG A 230 2.64 -8.67 -7.80
N SER A 231 2.85 -9.75 -8.56
CA SER A 231 2.51 -11.11 -8.13
C SER A 231 3.25 -11.53 -6.85
N ASP A 232 4.54 -11.21 -6.74
CA ASP A 232 5.32 -11.51 -5.55
C ASP A 232 4.89 -10.63 -4.36
N MET A 233 4.58 -9.36 -4.60
CA MET A 233 3.98 -8.48 -3.58
C MET A 233 2.62 -8.98 -3.09
N TRP A 234 1.77 -9.52 -3.99
CA TRP A 234 0.53 -10.19 -3.61
C TRP A 234 0.78 -11.36 -2.66
N LYS A 235 1.79 -12.20 -2.93
CA LYS A 235 2.14 -13.32 -2.04
C LYS A 235 2.62 -12.82 -0.68
N GLU A 236 3.47 -11.79 -0.66
CA GLU A 236 3.95 -11.17 0.57
C GLU A 236 2.78 -10.67 1.43
N VAL A 237 1.87 -9.90 0.84
CA VAL A 237 0.70 -9.36 1.54
C VAL A 237 -0.22 -10.49 2.00
N MET A 238 -0.55 -11.46 1.14
CA MET A 238 -1.42 -12.59 1.50
C MET A 238 -0.85 -13.43 2.65
N SER A 239 0.47 -13.51 2.80
CA SER A 239 1.11 -14.26 3.89
C SER A 239 0.95 -13.60 5.25
N VAL A 240 0.71 -12.29 5.30
CA VAL A 240 0.57 -11.53 6.54
C VAL A 240 -0.89 -11.24 6.91
N LEU A 241 -1.84 -11.43 6.00
CA LEU A 241 -3.27 -11.25 6.29
C LEU A 241 -3.78 -12.33 7.23
N GLN A 242 -4.47 -11.92 8.30
CA GLN A 242 -5.21 -12.83 9.18
C GLN A 242 -6.64 -13.06 8.68
N ALA A 243 -7.18 -12.13 7.89
CA ALA A 243 -8.49 -12.27 7.26
C ALA A 243 -8.51 -11.60 5.88
N LEU A 244 -9.30 -12.17 4.97
CA LEU A 244 -9.56 -11.62 3.64
C LEU A 244 -11.08 -11.52 3.43
N ILE A 245 -11.57 -10.32 3.15
CA ILE A 245 -12.95 -10.04 2.77
C ILE A 245 -12.99 -9.91 1.24
N VAL A 246 -13.85 -10.68 0.59
CA VAL A 246 -13.96 -10.75 -0.87
C VAL A 246 -15.31 -10.18 -1.33
N TYR A 247 -15.26 -9.27 -2.31
CA TYR A 247 -16.39 -8.65 -3.00
C TYR A 247 -16.53 -9.11 -4.45
#